data_AF-A0A444VQF8-F1
#
_entry.id   AF-A0A444VQF8-F1
#
_cell.length_a   1.000
_cell.length_b   1.000
_cell.length_c   1.000
_cell.angle_alpha   90.00
_cell.angle_beta   90.00
_cell.angle_gamma   90.00
#
_symmetry.space_group_name_H-M   'P 1'
#
loop_
_entity.id
_entity.type
_entity.pdbx_description
1 polymer ?
#
loop_
_entity_poly.entity_id
_entity_poly.type
_entity_poly.pdbx_seq_one_letter_code
_entity_poly.pdbx_strand_id
1 'polypeptide(L)'
;MDLDNLIQRFQKKDTVAFEALYDMYAENICGVINVILKDPERSQELCQDVFVKIWSKSDQYDTSKGRFFTWILNIARNAAIDELRSKSHKNQKKNLPVDSLVGIHENSEDLNGKIDTIGLQSLLKGLKDKCILLIDLLYFKGFTQKEAAKELKTPIGTIKTRIRSCISEIRKNMA
;
A
#
# COMPACT_ATOMS: atom_id res chain seq x y z
N MET A 1 18.21 19.58 10.24
CA MET A 1 18.69 18.37 10.93
C MET A 1 18.89 17.31 9.86
N ASP A 2 20.04 16.63 9.83
CA ASP A 2 20.31 15.62 8.81
C ASP A 2 19.41 14.39 9.02
N LEU A 3 18.77 13.90 7.96
CA LEU A 3 17.82 12.79 8.02
C LEU A 3 18.49 11.50 8.52
N ASP A 4 19.73 11.26 8.11
CA ASP A 4 20.47 10.07 8.54
C ASP A 4 20.78 10.12 10.04
N ASN A 5 21.07 11.30 10.58
CA ASN A 5 21.25 11.49 12.02
C ASN A 5 19.94 11.27 12.79
N LEU A 6 18.82 11.79 12.29
CA LEU A 6 17.50 11.55 12.85
C LEU A 6 17.18 10.05 12.91
N ILE A 7 17.43 9.33 11.81
CA ILE A 7 17.20 7.90 11.75
C ILE A 7 18.08 7.17 12.77
N GLN A 8 19.38 7.45 12.84
CA GLN A 8 20.27 6.82 13.83
C GLN A 8 19.81 7.02 15.27
N ARG A 9 19.35 8.22 15.62
CA ARG A 9 18.78 8.52 16.95
C ARG A 9 17.47 7.77 17.18
N PHE A 10 16.60 7.71 16.17
CA PHE A 10 15.37 6.93 16.20
C PHE A 10 15.63 5.42 16.43
N GLN A 11 16.66 4.85 15.81
CA GLN A 11 17.06 3.44 16.06
C GLN A 11 17.49 3.22 17.52
N LYS A 12 18.06 4.25 18.17
CA LYS A 12 18.41 4.27 19.60
C LYS A 12 17.25 4.60 20.52
N LYS A 13 16.01 4.61 20.02
CA LYS A 13 14.78 4.94 20.78
C LYS A 13 14.80 6.37 21.35
N ASP A 14 15.34 7.33 20.60
CA ASP A 14 15.20 8.75 20.90
C ASP A 14 13.81 9.26 20.48
N THR A 15 13.04 9.73 21.44
CA THR A 15 11.65 10.20 21.24
C THR A 15 11.58 11.49 20.42
N VAL A 16 12.55 12.39 20.56
CA VAL A 16 12.60 13.65 19.79
C VAL A 16 12.88 13.35 18.32
N ALA A 17 13.73 12.37 18.05
CA ALA A 17 13.99 11.92 16.69
C ALA A 17 12.75 11.26 16.07
N PHE A 18 11.98 10.50 16.85
CA PHE A 18 10.73 9.91 16.39
C PHE A 18 9.66 10.95 16.11
N GLU A 19 9.50 11.95 16.97
CA GLU A 19 8.56 13.07 16.77
C GLU A 19 8.87 13.82 15.47
N ALA A 20 10.14 14.17 15.23
CA ALA A 20 10.55 14.80 13.99
C ALA A 20 10.27 13.92 12.75
N LEU A 21 10.52 12.60 12.83
CA LEU A 21 10.20 11.68 11.74
C LEU A 21 8.68 11.49 11.57
N TYR A 22 7.92 11.52 12.65
CA TYR A 22 6.47 11.48 12.63
C TYR A 22 5.92 12.68 11.87
N ASP A 23 6.32 13.90 12.23
CA ASP A 23 5.89 15.13 11.58
C ASP A 23 6.21 15.14 10.07
N MET A 24 7.35 14.57 9.68
CA MET A 24 7.76 14.47 8.28
C MET A 24 6.92 13.49 7.45
N TYR A 25 6.43 12.40 8.06
CA TYR A 25 5.88 11.27 7.30
C TYR A 25 4.43 10.92 7.64
N ALA A 26 3.85 11.44 8.72
CA ALA A 26 2.50 11.11 9.18
C ALA A 26 1.44 11.32 8.10
N GLU A 27 1.43 12.48 7.44
CA GLU A 27 0.45 12.79 6.39
C GLU A 27 0.50 11.77 5.24
N ASN A 28 1.69 11.48 4.73
CA ASN A 28 1.90 10.53 3.64
C ASN A 28 1.51 9.09 4.04
N ILE A 29 1.89 8.68 5.25
CA ILE A 29 1.65 7.32 5.74
C ILE A 29 0.17 7.10 6.06
N CYS A 30 -0.47 8.02 6.79
CA CYS A 30 -1.90 7.93 7.05
C CYS A 30 -2.71 8.07 5.75
N GLY A 31 -2.27 8.90 4.80
CA GLY A 31 -2.91 9.02 3.49
C GLY A 31 -2.97 7.70 2.72
N VAL A 32 -1.88 6.94 2.72
CA VAL A 32 -1.84 5.60 2.10
C VAL A 32 -2.79 4.63 2.80
N ILE A 33 -2.86 4.67 4.12
CA ILE A 33 -3.79 3.83 4.90
C ILE A 33 -5.25 4.18 4.54
N ASN A 34 -5.58 5.48 4.48
CA ASN A 34 -6.91 5.97 4.09
C ASN A 34 -7.34 5.47 2.71
N VAL A 35 -6.43 5.52 1.73
CA VAL A 35 -6.70 5.06 0.36
C VAL A 35 -7.02 3.57 0.31
N ILE A 36 -6.34 2.77 1.13
CA ILE A 36 -6.51 1.31 1.17
C ILE A 36 -7.77 0.91 1.95
N LEU A 37 -7.99 1.47 3.14
CA LEU A 37 -9.09 1.07 4.02
C LEU A 37 -10.44 1.68 3.65
N LYS A 38 -10.45 2.90 3.07
CA LYS A 38 -11.66 3.66 2.74
C LYS A 38 -12.64 3.78 3.93
N ASP A 39 -12.09 3.88 5.14
CA ASP A 39 -12.81 3.92 6.42
C ASP A 39 -12.06 4.88 7.35
N PRO A 40 -12.51 6.14 7.49
CA PRO A 40 -11.74 7.19 8.16
C PRO A 40 -11.41 6.87 9.63
N GLU A 41 -12.38 6.32 10.36
CA GLU A 41 -12.24 6.00 11.79
C GLU A 41 -11.19 4.90 11.99
N ARG A 42 -11.31 3.81 11.22
CA ARG A 42 -10.33 2.71 11.27
C ARG A 42 -8.96 3.11 10.76
N SER A 43 -8.91 4.00 9.78
CA SER A 43 -7.64 4.46 9.22
C SER A 43 -6.87 5.31 10.23
N GLN A 44 -7.55 6.11 11.03
CA GLN A 44 -6.93 6.89 12.10
C GLN A 44 -6.37 5.99 13.20
N GLU A 45 -7.16 5.01 13.66
CA GLU A 45 -6.73 4.01 14.65
C GLU A 45 -5.50 3.23 14.12
N LEU A 46 -5.58 2.72 12.89
CA LEU A 46 -4.49 1.96 12.29
C LEU A 46 -3.25 2.82 12.05
N CYS A 47 -3.40 4.11 11.74
CA CYS A 47 -2.24 4.97 11.56
C CYS A 47 -1.43 5.10 12.85
N GLN A 48 -2.10 5.24 14.00
CA GLN A 48 -1.44 5.26 15.31
C GLN A 48 -0.70 3.94 15.57
N ASP A 49 -1.36 2.80 15.35
CA ASP A 49 -0.75 1.47 15.50
C ASP A 49 0.46 1.28 14.59
N VAL A 50 0.41 1.78 13.36
CA VAL A 50 1.51 1.72 12.40
C VAL A 50 2.72 2.50 12.91
N PHE A 51 2.53 3.69 13.47
CA PHE A 51 3.63 4.47 14.03
C PHE A 51 4.24 3.82 15.28
N VAL A 52 3.42 3.20 16.14
CA VAL A 52 3.92 2.36 17.25
C VAL A 52 4.69 1.15 16.72
N LYS A 53 4.23 0.53 15.63
CA LYS A 53 4.92 -0.59 14.98
C LYS A 53 6.23 -0.16 14.32
N ILE A 54 6.29 1.03 13.73
CA ILE A 54 7.52 1.61 13.20
C ILE A 54 8.52 1.85 14.34
N TRP A 55 8.07 2.47 15.44
CA TRP A 55 8.89 2.67 16.63
C TRP A 55 9.43 1.37 17.20
N SER A 56 8.58 0.36 17.40
CA SER A 56 9.01 -0.93 17.95
C SER A 56 10.08 -1.61 17.09
N LYS A 57 9.98 -1.49 15.76
CA LYS A 57 10.91 -2.08 14.78
C LYS A 57 12.06 -1.16 14.36
N SER A 58 12.32 -0.06 15.06
CA SER A 58 13.33 0.92 14.64
C SER A 58 14.72 0.33 14.43
N ASP A 59 15.09 -0.69 15.22
CA ASP A 59 16.32 -1.47 15.15
C ASP A 59 16.45 -2.32 13.88
N GLN A 60 15.34 -2.62 13.20
CA GLN A 60 15.32 -3.46 11.99
C GLN A 60 15.55 -2.66 10.70
N TYR A 61 15.55 -1.33 10.77
CA TYR A 61 15.86 -0.50 9.61
C TYR A 61 17.33 -0.64 9.22
N ASP A 62 17.58 -0.79 7.93
CA ASP A 62 18.90 -1.01 7.36
C ASP A 62 19.02 -0.20 6.08
N THR A 63 19.92 0.78 6.09
CA THR A 63 20.12 1.71 4.96
C THR A 63 20.58 0.98 3.69
N SER A 64 21.24 -0.17 3.81
CA SER A 64 21.68 -0.97 2.67
C SER A 64 20.53 -1.65 1.91
N LYS A 65 19.38 -1.84 2.57
CA LYS A 65 18.19 -2.52 2.01
C LYS A 65 17.20 -1.56 1.37
N GLY A 66 17.36 -0.25 1.57
CA GLY A 66 16.54 0.77 0.94
C GLY A 66 16.34 2.02 1.78
N ARG A 67 15.63 2.99 1.19
CA ARG A 67 15.32 4.27 1.84
C ARG A 67 14.37 4.08 3.02
N PHE A 68 14.55 4.89 4.06
CA PHE A 68 13.72 4.87 5.27
C PHE A 68 12.23 5.03 4.95
N PHE A 69 11.88 5.99 4.09
CA PHE A 69 10.50 6.20 3.65
C PHE A 69 9.86 4.93 3.06
N THR A 70 10.59 4.22 2.20
CA THR A 70 10.11 2.97 1.60
C THR A 70 9.88 1.88 2.66
N TRP A 71 10.74 1.82 3.68
CA TRP A 71 10.60 0.87 4.77
C TRP A 71 9.34 1.13 5.61
N ILE A 72 9.11 2.38 6.06
CA ILE A 72 7.90 2.73 6.82
C ILE A 72 6.62 2.60 6.00
N LEU A 73 6.67 2.95 4.70
CA LEU A 73 5.55 2.80 3.78
C LEU A 73 5.13 1.34 3.62
N ASN A 74 6.10 0.41 3.55
CA ASN A 74 5.81 -1.02 3.48
C ASN A 74 5.15 -1.54 4.77
N ILE A 75 5.56 -1.04 5.94
CA ILE A 75 4.93 -1.39 7.22
C ILE A 75 3.45 -0.95 7.22
N ALA A 76 3.20 0.31 6.85
CA ALA A 76 1.87 0.89 6.78
C ALA A 76 0.95 0.14 5.80
N ARG A 77 1.44 -0.09 4.58
CA ARG A 77 0.70 -0.80 3.53
C ARG A 77 0.33 -2.21 3.97
N ASN A 78 1.27 -2.96 4.55
CA ASN A 78 1.00 -4.32 5.00
C ASN A 78 -0.05 -4.32 6.12
N ALA A 79 0.05 -3.39 7.08
CA ALA A 79 -0.93 -3.25 8.14
C ALA A 79 -2.34 -2.94 7.59
N ALA A 80 -2.45 -2.02 6.63
CA ALA A 80 -3.73 -1.67 6.01
C ALA A 80 -4.37 -2.84 5.26
N ILE A 81 -3.55 -3.61 4.54
CA ILE A 81 -4.02 -4.82 3.84
C ILE A 81 -4.48 -5.89 4.84
N ASP A 82 -3.74 -6.10 5.92
CA ASP A 82 -4.10 -7.08 6.95
C ASP A 82 -5.41 -6.70 7.64
N GLU A 83 -5.63 -5.41 7.94
CA GLU A 83 -6.89 -4.90 8.50
C GLU A 83 -8.06 -5.06 7.52
N LEU A 84 -7.86 -4.73 6.23
CA LEU A 84 -8.87 -4.95 5.19
C LEU A 84 -9.29 -6.42 5.09
N ARG A 85 -8.32 -7.35 5.18
CA ARG A 85 -8.59 -8.80 5.21
C ARG A 85 -9.35 -9.22 6.45
N SER A 86 -8.97 -8.70 7.62
CA SER A 86 -9.67 -8.95 8.89
C SER A 86 -11.14 -8.55 8.80
N LYS A 87 -11.44 -7.38 8.21
CA LYS A 87 -12.80 -6.90 7.94
C LYS A 87 -13.55 -7.84 6.99
N SER A 88 -12.92 -8.24 5.87
CA SER A 88 -13.50 -9.19 4.92
C SER A 88 -13.82 -10.55 5.57
N HIS A 89 -12.92 -11.07 6.40
CA HIS A 89 -13.12 -12.34 7.12
C HIS A 89 -14.21 -12.24 8.20
N LYS A 90 -14.30 -11.11 8.91
CA LYS A 90 -15.38 -10.85 9.88
C LYS A 90 -16.75 -10.78 9.19
N ASN A 91 -16.83 -10.17 8.01
CA ASN A 91 -18.06 -10.12 7.22
C ASN A 91 -18.47 -11.50 6.71
N GLN A 92 -17.52 -12.33 6.29
CA GLN A 92 -17.80 -13.72 5.87
C GLN A 92 -18.32 -14.62 7.01
N LYS A 93 -17.91 -14.38 8.26
CA LYS A 93 -18.31 -15.21 9.41
C LYS A 93 -19.68 -14.86 10.03
N LYS A 94 -20.31 -13.75 9.63
CA LYS A 94 -21.62 -13.32 10.18
C LYS A 94 -22.88 -13.90 9.49
N ASN A 95 -22.74 -14.68 8.40
CA ASN A 95 -23.80 -15.41 7.65
C ASN A 95 -25.10 -14.67 7.23
N LEU A 96 -25.25 -14.50 5.88
CA LEU A 96 -26.46 -14.45 5.00
C LEU A 96 -27.38 -13.19 5.05
N PRO A 97 -27.96 -12.69 3.92
CA PRO A 97 -28.49 -13.38 2.74
C PRO A 97 -27.85 -13.02 1.38
N VAL A 98 -28.24 -13.78 0.33
CA VAL A 98 -27.77 -13.74 -1.08
C VAL A 98 -28.10 -12.44 -1.84
N ASP A 99 -28.49 -11.36 -1.16
CA ASP A 99 -28.79 -10.06 -1.78
C ASP A 99 -27.70 -9.00 -1.63
N SER A 100 -26.56 -9.31 -0.98
CA SER A 100 -25.43 -8.38 -0.86
C SER A 100 -24.23 -8.74 -1.75
N LEU A 101 -24.45 -9.58 -2.76
CA LEU A 101 -23.49 -9.81 -3.85
C LEU A 101 -23.63 -8.81 -5.00
N VAL A 102 -24.38 -7.72 -4.81
CA VAL A 102 -24.48 -6.63 -5.79
C VAL A 102 -23.74 -5.41 -5.26
N GLY A 103 -22.44 -5.39 -5.55
CA GLY A 103 -21.55 -4.25 -5.42
C GLY A 103 -20.23 -4.44 -6.16
N ILE A 104 -20.13 -5.49 -6.98
CA ILE A 104 -18.98 -5.79 -7.85
C ILE A 104 -19.34 -5.47 -9.30
N HIS A 105 -20.08 -4.38 -9.52
CA HIS A 105 -20.09 -3.67 -10.80
C HIS A 105 -20.83 -2.37 -10.60
N GLU A 106 -20.09 -1.31 -10.32
CA GLU A 106 -20.33 0.06 -10.77
C GLU A 106 -19.22 0.91 -10.15
N ASN A 107 -18.79 1.93 -10.88
CA ASN A 107 -17.67 2.81 -10.58
C ASN A 107 -16.27 2.30 -10.97
N SER A 108 -16.16 1.72 -12.17
CA SER A 108 -14.97 1.99 -13.01
C SER A 108 -14.87 3.46 -13.45
N GLU A 109 -15.91 4.26 -13.20
CA GLU A 109 -15.97 5.69 -13.54
C GLU A 109 -15.48 6.62 -12.42
N ASP A 110 -15.43 6.17 -11.16
CA ASP A 110 -15.11 7.05 -10.02
C ASP A 110 -13.61 7.04 -9.64
N LEU A 111 -12.80 6.25 -10.33
CA LEU A 111 -11.34 6.38 -10.33
C LEU A 111 -10.85 7.52 -11.25
N ASN A 112 -11.71 8.03 -12.13
CA ASN A 112 -11.37 9.13 -13.04
C ASN A 112 -11.55 10.52 -12.41
N GLY A 113 -12.35 10.66 -11.34
CA GLY A 113 -12.75 11.97 -10.81
C GLY A 113 -11.72 12.69 -9.93
N LYS A 114 -10.63 12.03 -9.51
CA LYS A 114 -9.59 12.62 -8.63
C LYS A 114 -8.16 12.28 -9.04
N ILE A 115 -7.94 11.92 -10.30
CA ILE A 115 -6.60 11.80 -10.87
C ILE A 115 -6.53 12.73 -12.08
N ASP A 116 -6.79 14.01 -11.84
CA ASP A 116 -6.30 15.07 -12.74
C ASP A 116 -4.81 15.30 -12.43
N THR A 117 -4.02 14.26 -12.68
CA THR A 117 -2.56 14.38 -12.73
C THR A 117 -2.20 14.28 -14.20
N ILE A 118 -2.06 15.45 -14.81
CA ILE A 118 -1.58 15.68 -16.17
C ILE A 118 -0.29 14.85 -16.34
N GLY A 119 -0.41 13.62 -16.84
CA GLY A 119 0.71 12.68 -16.99
C GLY A 119 0.43 11.23 -16.59
N LEU A 120 -0.38 10.93 -15.57
CA LEU A 120 -0.51 9.54 -15.10
C LEU A 120 -1.28 8.67 -16.11
N GLN A 121 -2.34 9.20 -16.73
CA GLN A 121 -3.06 8.48 -17.78
C GLN A 121 -2.20 8.25 -19.03
N SER A 122 -1.29 9.17 -19.40
CA SER A 122 -0.36 8.96 -20.53
C SER A 122 0.72 7.94 -20.21
N LEU A 123 1.17 7.86 -18.95
CA LEU A 123 2.12 6.84 -18.47
C LEU A 123 1.50 5.44 -18.47
N LEU A 124 0.20 5.35 -18.20
CA LEU A 124 -0.57 4.11 -18.17
C LEU A 124 -1.01 3.64 -19.58
N LYS A 125 -1.19 4.54 -20.55
CA LYS A 125 -1.55 4.18 -21.95
C LYS A 125 -0.51 3.28 -22.65
N GLY A 126 0.75 3.32 -22.23
CA GLY A 126 1.80 2.44 -22.74
C GLY A 126 1.90 1.08 -22.04
N LEU A 127 1.16 0.88 -20.94
CA LEU A 127 1.21 -0.35 -20.17
C LEU A 127 0.18 -1.36 -20.68
N LYS A 128 0.59 -2.63 -20.84
CA LYS A 128 -0.34 -3.72 -21.18
C LYS A 128 -1.46 -3.80 -20.12
N ASP A 129 -2.71 -4.02 -20.51
CA ASP A 129 -3.85 -4.13 -19.59
C ASP A 129 -3.63 -5.14 -18.46
N LYS A 130 -2.94 -6.24 -18.76
CA LYS A 130 -2.55 -7.26 -17.78
C LYS A 130 -1.57 -6.74 -16.72
N CYS A 131 -0.75 -5.75 -17.04
CA CYS A 131 0.09 -5.05 -16.07
C CYS A 131 -0.74 -4.14 -15.17
N ILE A 132 -1.64 -3.34 -15.74
CA ILE A 132 -2.50 -2.44 -14.97
C ILE A 132 -3.34 -3.23 -13.97
N LEU A 133 -4.01 -4.30 -14.43
CA LEU A 133 -4.81 -5.18 -13.59
C LEU A 133 -3.97 -5.81 -12.45
N LEU A 134 -2.74 -6.20 -12.74
CA LEU A 134 -1.87 -6.82 -11.75
C LEU A 134 -1.38 -5.80 -10.72
N ILE A 135 -1.10 -4.58 -11.14
CA ILE A 135 -0.77 -3.46 -10.25
C ILE A 135 -1.99 -3.12 -9.39
N ASP A 136 -3.19 -3.03 -9.97
CA ASP A 136 -4.44 -2.80 -9.25
C ASP A 136 -4.67 -3.85 -8.15
N LEU A 137 -4.64 -5.13 -8.51
CA LEU A 137 -4.85 -6.23 -7.56
C LEU A 137 -3.88 -6.19 -6.39
N LEU A 138 -2.60 -6.00 -6.67
CA LEU A 138 -1.56 -6.06 -5.66
C LEU A 138 -1.49 -4.77 -4.85
N TYR A 139 -1.40 -3.62 -5.51
CA TYR A 139 -1.10 -2.35 -4.84
C TYR A 139 -2.34 -1.68 -4.26
N PHE A 140 -3.52 -1.84 -4.87
CA PHE A 140 -4.73 -1.13 -4.47
C PHE A 140 -5.77 -2.04 -3.82
N LYS A 141 -5.96 -3.26 -4.33
CA LYS A 141 -6.93 -4.23 -3.76
C LYS A 141 -6.35 -5.12 -2.65
N GLY A 142 -5.06 -4.98 -2.35
CA GLY A 142 -4.41 -5.68 -1.24
C GLY A 142 -4.19 -7.17 -1.43
N PHE A 143 -4.28 -7.69 -2.66
CA PHE A 143 -4.02 -9.10 -2.93
C PHE A 143 -2.53 -9.42 -2.69
N THR A 144 -2.25 -10.58 -2.11
CA THR A 144 -0.90 -11.17 -2.14
C THR A 144 -0.59 -11.67 -3.55
N GLN A 145 0.69 -11.87 -3.84
CA GLN A 145 1.11 -12.52 -5.08
C GLN A 145 0.50 -13.92 -5.25
N LYS A 146 0.21 -14.63 -4.15
CA LYS A 146 -0.47 -15.93 -4.15
C LYS A 146 -1.96 -15.80 -4.50
N GLU A 147 -2.64 -14.80 -3.95
CA GLU A 147 -4.06 -14.56 -4.23
C GLU A 147 -4.26 -14.04 -5.66
N ALA A 148 -3.43 -13.09 -6.11
CA ALA A 148 -3.46 -12.63 -7.50
C ALA A 148 -3.18 -13.76 -8.49
N ALA A 149 -2.29 -14.70 -8.15
CA ALA A 149 -2.05 -15.92 -8.94
C ALA A 149 -3.31 -16.80 -9.05
N LYS A 150 -4.04 -16.97 -7.95
CA LYS A 150 -5.30 -17.74 -7.93
C LYS A 150 -6.39 -17.02 -8.74
N GLU A 151 -6.58 -15.73 -8.49
CA GLU A 151 -7.59 -14.89 -9.14
C GLU A 151 -7.40 -14.86 -10.66
N LEU A 152 -6.17 -14.62 -11.11
CA LEU A 152 -5.81 -14.57 -12.52
C LEU A 152 -5.54 -15.94 -13.14
N LYS A 153 -5.76 -17.04 -12.40
CA LYS A 153 -5.46 -18.43 -12.81
C LYS A 153 -4.09 -18.58 -13.46
N THR A 154 -3.09 -17.90 -12.90
CA THR A 154 -1.74 -17.77 -13.46
C THR A 154 -0.71 -18.20 -12.42
N PRO A 155 0.36 -18.94 -12.77
CA PRO A 155 1.37 -19.36 -11.81
C PRO A 155 2.03 -18.18 -11.08
N ILE A 156 2.34 -18.34 -9.78
CA ILE A 156 2.98 -17.30 -8.97
C ILE A 156 4.33 -16.85 -9.54
N GLY A 157 5.09 -17.75 -10.18
CA GLY A 157 6.33 -17.40 -10.87
C GLY A 157 6.09 -16.37 -11.98
N THR A 158 5.05 -16.57 -12.78
CA THR A 158 4.66 -15.65 -13.86
C THR A 158 4.17 -14.32 -13.30
N ILE A 159 3.44 -14.33 -12.17
CA ILE A 159 3.03 -13.11 -11.47
C ILE A 159 4.25 -12.31 -11.01
N LYS A 160 5.23 -12.93 -10.35
CA LYS A 160 6.47 -12.27 -9.91
C LYS A 160 7.24 -11.65 -11.07
N THR A 161 7.42 -12.39 -12.16
CA THR A 161 8.13 -11.89 -13.35
C THR A 161 7.37 -10.74 -14.00
N ARG A 162 6.04 -10.87 -14.17
CA ARG A 162 5.21 -9.78 -14.73
C ARG A 162 5.29 -8.52 -13.89
N ILE A 163 5.11 -8.60 -12.57
CA ILE A 163 5.19 -7.42 -11.70
C ILE A 163 6.51 -6.67 -11.90
N ARG A 164 7.64 -7.40 -11.92
CA ARG A 164 8.96 -6.79 -12.15
C ARG A 164 9.03 -6.09 -13.49
N SER A 165 8.54 -6.74 -14.56
CA SER A 165 8.51 -6.15 -15.90
C SER A 165 7.60 -4.92 -15.96
N CYS A 166 6.39 -4.98 -15.39
CA CYS A 166 5.46 -3.86 -15.36
C CYS A 166 6.04 -2.67 -14.59
N ILE A 167 6.67 -2.88 -13.43
CA ILE A 167 7.34 -1.80 -12.67
C ILE A 167 8.51 -1.21 -13.46
N SER A 168 9.28 -2.05 -14.16
CA SER A 168 10.37 -1.58 -15.01
C SER A 168 9.87 -0.72 -16.17
N GLU A 169 8.70 -1.05 -16.73
CA GLU A 169 8.08 -0.32 -17.83
C GLU A 169 7.51 1.02 -17.35
N ILE A 170 6.84 1.04 -16.20
CA ILE A 170 6.40 2.29 -15.55
C ILE A 170 7.60 3.21 -15.28
N ARG A 171 8.72 2.67 -14.77
CA ARG A 171 9.95 3.45 -14.55
C ARG A 171 10.52 4.06 -15.82
N LYS A 172 10.49 3.34 -16.94
CA LYS A 172 10.96 3.85 -18.24
C LYS A 172 10.06 4.97 -18.76
N ASN A 173 8.75 4.84 -18.58
CA ASN A 173 7.82 5.86 -19.04
C ASN A 173 7.86 7.14 -18.19
N MET A 174 8.29 7.05 -16.92
CA MET A 174 8.47 8.20 -16.01
C MET A 174 9.80 8.96 -16.21
N ALA A 175 10.70 8.47 -17.06
CA ALA A 175 11.98 9.08 -17.39
C ALA A 175 11.91 9.80 -18.74
#